data_AF-A0A0V0JCK6-F1
#
_entry.id   AF-A0A0V0JCK6-F1
#
_cell.length_a   1.000
_cell.length_b   1.000
_cell.length_c   1.000
_cell.angle_alpha   90.00
_cell.angle_beta   90.00
_cell.angle_gamma   90.00
#
_symmetry.space_group_name_H-M   'P 1'
#
loop_
_entity.id
_entity.type
_entity.pdbx_description
1 polymer ?
#
loop_
_entity_poly.entity_id
_entity_poly.type
_entity_poly.pdbx_seq_one_letter_code
_entity_poly.pdbx_strand_id
1 'polypeptide(L)'
;PEAERTISASTHHQNVDFNIFEGMRCHGVPLIVITNGHVVLEDDDLKVSQGTGRFVPTPPFSPYVYAKIEGRQKLRERIPVAREPYTGPVADLGAALQATDIKTVFANGKGDQAQAFNRQRPPTSAGGRNMQDSSFALSGSQVDDALPVRSTIRTQQPPGGASRSLW
;
A
#
# COMPACT_ATOMS: atom_id res chain seq x y z
N PRO A 1 -29.81 -7.96 33.75
CA PRO A 1 -30.77 -6.89 33.44
C PRO A 1 -31.98 -7.45 32.67
N GLU A 2 -33.16 -7.32 33.26
CA GLU A 2 -34.39 -7.97 32.78
C GLU A 2 -35.27 -7.05 31.93
N ALA A 3 -35.00 -5.74 31.94
CA ALA A 3 -35.74 -4.78 31.13
C ALA A 3 -35.52 -5.05 29.63
N GLU A 4 -36.63 -5.01 28.89
CA GLU A 4 -36.68 -5.24 27.46
C GLU A 4 -37.37 -4.05 26.77
N ARG A 5 -36.87 -3.66 25.60
CA ARG A 5 -37.46 -2.61 24.76
C ARG A 5 -37.48 -3.06 23.31
N THR A 6 -38.58 -2.79 22.63
CA THR A 6 -38.66 -2.89 21.18
C THR A 6 -38.26 -1.54 20.59
N ILE A 7 -37.26 -1.53 19.72
CA ILE A 7 -36.82 -0.30 19.05
C ILE A 7 -37.86 0.09 17.99
N SER A 8 -38.29 1.36 18.03
CA SER A 8 -39.19 1.93 17.03
C SER A 8 -38.88 3.41 16.79
N ALA A 9 -39.02 3.86 15.54
CA ALA A 9 -38.96 5.26 15.15
C ALA A 9 -39.98 6.13 15.88
N SER A 10 -41.12 5.56 16.28
CA SER A 10 -42.16 6.27 17.03
C SER A 10 -41.75 6.62 18.47
N THR A 11 -40.81 5.88 19.06
CA THR A 11 -40.41 6.02 20.48
C THR A 11 -38.98 6.51 20.68
N HIS A 12 -38.21 6.69 19.60
CA HIS A 12 -36.83 7.16 19.72
C HIS A 12 -36.76 8.68 19.91
N HIS A 13 -35.62 9.15 20.40
CA HIS A 13 -35.38 10.58 20.62
C HIS A 13 -34.67 11.26 19.41
N GLN A 14 -34.53 10.56 18.29
CA GLN A 14 -33.88 11.09 17.09
C GLN A 14 -34.88 11.93 16.28
N ASN A 15 -34.42 13.04 15.71
CA ASN A 15 -35.22 13.89 14.82
C ASN A 15 -35.27 13.32 13.38
N VAL A 16 -35.59 12.03 13.26
CA VAL A 16 -35.68 11.28 12.00
C VAL A 16 -36.95 10.42 12.07
N ASP A 17 -37.59 10.21 10.93
CA ASP A 17 -38.89 9.52 10.77
C ASP A 17 -38.78 8.00 10.57
N PHE A 18 -37.57 7.45 10.50
CA PHE A 18 -37.32 6.01 10.37
C PHE A 18 -36.22 5.54 11.32
N ASN A 19 -36.18 4.22 11.58
CA ASN A 19 -35.12 3.58 12.34
C ASN A 19 -34.67 2.29 11.61
N ILE A 20 -33.37 2.10 11.45
CA ILE A 20 -32.82 0.90 10.79
C ILE A 20 -33.03 -0.38 11.61
N PHE A 21 -33.35 -0.26 12.89
CA PHE A 21 -33.60 -1.35 13.82
C PHE A 21 -35.09 -1.49 14.19
N GLU A 22 -36.00 -1.02 13.34
CA GLU A 22 -37.45 -1.08 13.60
C GLU A 22 -37.91 -2.51 13.96
N GLY A 23 -38.66 -2.63 15.06
CA GLY A 23 -39.20 -3.91 15.53
C GLY A 23 -38.18 -4.83 16.23
N MET A 24 -36.92 -4.42 16.36
CA MET A 24 -35.91 -5.20 17.06
C MET A 24 -36.15 -5.19 18.56
N ARG A 25 -36.23 -6.37 19.16
CA ARG A 25 -36.33 -6.57 20.61
C ARG A 25 -34.94 -6.63 21.22
N CYS A 26 -34.66 -5.75 22.18
CA CYS A 26 -33.38 -5.68 22.87
C CYS A 26 -33.56 -5.81 24.37
N HIS A 27 -32.73 -6.66 24.98
CA HIS A 27 -32.58 -6.76 26.42
C HIS A 27 -31.48 -5.80 26.91
N GLY A 28 -31.66 -5.21 28.09
CA GLY A 28 -30.68 -4.29 28.67
C GLY A 28 -30.95 -2.83 28.31
N VAL A 29 -32.04 -2.29 28.85
CA VAL A 29 -32.46 -0.89 28.64
C VAL A 29 -31.78 0.03 29.66
N PRO A 30 -31.27 1.21 29.26
CA PRO A 30 -30.76 2.20 30.19
C PRO A 30 -31.91 2.82 31.01
N LEU A 31 -31.97 2.53 32.31
CA LEU A 31 -32.97 3.13 33.22
C LEU A 31 -32.55 4.53 33.67
N ILE A 32 -31.26 4.70 33.97
CA ILE A 32 -30.70 5.96 34.45
C ILE A 32 -29.43 6.27 33.65
N VAL A 33 -29.32 7.50 33.14
CA VAL A 33 -28.10 8.01 32.49
C VAL A 33 -27.59 9.19 33.29
N ILE A 34 -26.31 9.14 33.64
CA ILE A 34 -25.62 10.20 34.39
C ILE A 34 -24.58 10.84 33.48
N THR A 35 -24.59 12.16 33.38
CA THR A 35 -23.55 12.93 32.67
C THR A 35 -23.08 14.08 33.55
N ASN A 36 -21.76 14.28 33.65
CA ASN A 36 -21.14 15.33 34.47
C ASN A 36 -21.66 15.41 35.92
N GLY A 37 -22.07 14.28 36.53
CA GLY A 37 -22.62 14.24 37.90
C GLY A 37 -24.12 14.52 38.03
N HIS A 38 -24.83 14.72 36.91
CA HIS A 38 -26.28 14.94 36.89
C HIS A 38 -27.02 13.77 36.27
N VAL A 39 -28.18 13.40 36.86
CA VAL A 39 -29.12 12.45 36.26
C VAL A 39 -29.84 13.16 35.12
N VAL A 40 -29.60 12.70 33.88
CA VAL A 40 -30.12 13.34 32.66
C VAL A 40 -31.23 12.55 31.99
N LEU A 41 -31.31 11.25 32.25
CA LEU A 41 -32.39 10.38 31.83
C LEU A 41 -32.76 9.50 33.02
N GLU A 42 -34.05 9.39 33.30
CA GLU A 42 -34.59 8.51 34.35
C GLU A 42 -35.96 8.01 33.88
N ASP A 43 -36.11 6.69 33.75
CA ASP A 43 -37.37 6.03 33.33
C ASP A 43 -37.99 6.64 32.05
N ASP A 44 -37.17 6.83 31.00
CA ASP A 44 -37.51 7.49 29.72
C ASP A 44 -37.89 8.99 29.83
N ASP A 45 -37.76 9.63 30.99
CA ASP A 45 -37.90 11.09 31.16
C ASP A 45 -36.55 11.81 31.00
N LEU A 46 -36.45 12.68 29.99
CA LEU A 46 -35.22 13.39 29.63
C LEU A 46 -35.14 14.76 30.33
N LYS A 47 -34.22 14.88 31.28
CA LYS A 47 -34.02 16.06 32.13
C LYS A 47 -32.73 16.80 31.76
N VAL A 48 -32.69 17.43 30.59
CA VAL A 48 -31.50 18.16 30.09
C VAL A 48 -31.81 19.56 29.61
N SER A 49 -30.86 20.48 29.77
CA SER A 49 -30.89 21.81 29.15
C SER A 49 -29.80 21.95 28.08
N GLN A 50 -30.11 22.71 27.03
CA GLN A 50 -29.16 22.97 25.94
C GLN A 50 -27.92 23.68 26.49
N GLY A 51 -26.73 23.23 26.04
CA GLY A 51 -25.44 23.78 26.49
C GLY A 51 -24.85 23.13 27.74
N THR A 52 -25.51 22.14 28.35
CA THR A 52 -24.94 21.38 29.50
C THR A 52 -23.70 20.57 29.12
N GLY A 53 -23.57 20.19 27.85
CA GLY A 53 -22.38 19.52 27.33
C GLY A 53 -21.19 20.49 27.24
N ARG A 54 -19.98 19.99 27.53
CA ARG A 54 -18.73 20.75 27.38
C ARG A 54 -17.83 20.10 26.35
N PHE A 55 -17.06 20.91 25.64
CA PHE A 55 -15.99 20.43 24.79
C PHE A 55 -14.90 19.75 25.63
N VAL A 56 -14.41 18.60 25.15
CA VAL A 56 -13.29 17.86 25.76
C VAL A 56 -12.11 17.93 24.81
N PRO A 57 -11.07 18.74 25.10
CA PRO A 57 -9.87 18.79 24.28
C PRO A 57 -9.17 17.43 24.24
N THR A 58 -8.88 16.94 23.04
CA THR A 58 -8.13 15.70 22.82
C THR A 58 -6.70 16.03 22.38
N PRO A 59 -5.71 16.05 23.28
CA PRO A 59 -4.34 16.33 22.90
C PRO A 59 -3.81 15.28 21.92
N PRO A 60 -2.95 15.66 20.97
CA PRO A 60 -2.31 14.71 20.07
C PRO A 60 -1.36 13.78 20.86
N PHE A 61 -0.89 12.72 20.20
CA PHE A 61 0.10 11.78 20.77
C PHE A 61 -0.38 11.08 22.05
N SER A 62 -1.61 10.57 22.05
CA SER A 62 -2.15 9.78 23.17
C SER A 62 -1.17 8.66 23.58
N PRO A 63 -0.79 8.55 24.86
CA PRO A 63 0.21 7.58 25.32
C PRO A 63 -0.24 6.13 25.07
N TYR A 64 -1.55 5.86 25.12
CA TYR A 64 -2.10 4.53 24.82
C TYR A 64 -1.69 4.03 23.41
N VAL A 65 -1.64 4.94 22.44
CA VAL A 65 -1.28 4.63 21.05
C VAL A 65 0.22 4.81 20.80
N TYR A 66 0.78 5.94 21.24
CA TYR A 66 2.11 6.39 20.81
C TYR A 66 3.26 5.93 21.71
N ALA A 67 3.01 5.49 22.96
CA ALA A 67 4.09 5.07 23.86
C ALA A 67 4.95 3.93 23.25
N LYS A 68 4.33 3.01 22.50
CA LYS A 68 5.05 1.93 21.82
C LYS A 68 5.78 2.39 20.55
N ILE A 69 5.29 3.44 19.92
CA ILE A 69 5.83 3.96 18.66
C ILE A 69 7.18 4.62 18.92
N GLU A 70 7.31 5.43 19.97
CA GLU A 70 8.57 6.09 20.33
C GLU A 70 9.67 5.07 20.62
N GLY A 71 9.36 4.04 21.43
CA GLY A 71 10.31 2.96 21.70
C GLY A 71 10.71 2.20 20.43
N ARG A 72 9.75 1.91 19.55
CA ARG A 72 10.02 1.26 18.26
C ARG A 72 10.85 2.14 17.33
N GLN A 73 10.63 3.45 17.30
CA GLN A 73 11.40 4.36 16.45
C GLN A 73 12.86 4.38 16.88
N LYS A 74 13.13 4.51 18.18
CA LYS A 74 14.49 4.45 18.75
C LYS A 74 15.20 3.14 18.41
N LEU A 75 14.51 2.01 18.58
CA LEU A 75 15.07 0.68 18.25
C LEU A 75 15.29 0.46 16.75
N ARG A 76 14.58 1.21 15.88
CA ARG A 76 14.68 1.11 14.41
C ARG A 76 15.55 2.20 13.80
N GLU A 77 16.31 2.93 14.63
CA GLU A 77 17.32 3.85 14.14
C GLU A 77 18.31 3.10 13.24
N ARG A 78 18.54 3.63 12.04
CA ARG A 78 19.41 2.99 11.06
C ARG A 78 20.86 3.20 11.47
N ILE A 79 21.57 2.11 11.74
CA ILE A 79 22.99 2.17 12.07
C ILE A 79 23.80 1.98 10.78
N PRO A 80 24.55 2.98 10.31
CA PRO A 80 25.46 2.81 9.17
C PRO A 80 26.60 1.89 9.58
N VAL A 81 27.03 1.03 8.66
CA VAL A 81 28.21 0.20 8.90
C VAL A 81 29.46 1.05 8.73
N ALA A 82 30.23 1.22 9.81
CA ALA A 82 31.51 1.92 9.77
C ALA A 82 32.49 1.17 8.84
N ARG A 83 32.99 1.88 7.82
CA ARG A 83 33.98 1.40 6.87
C ARG A 83 34.93 2.55 6.55
N GLU A 84 36.20 2.21 6.32
CA GLU A 84 37.14 3.17 5.75
C GLU A 84 36.66 3.61 4.34
N PRO A 85 36.95 4.86 3.93
CA PRO A 85 36.68 5.30 2.57
C PRO A 85 37.29 4.34 1.55
N TYR A 86 36.54 4.01 0.50
CA TYR A 86 37.03 3.13 -0.54
C TYR A 86 38.19 3.80 -1.31
N THR A 87 39.35 3.14 -1.31
CA THR A 87 40.58 3.61 -1.97
C THR A 87 40.96 2.76 -3.19
N GLY A 88 40.16 1.76 -3.55
CA GLY A 88 40.42 0.92 -4.72
C GLY A 88 40.20 1.68 -6.04
N PRO A 89 40.62 1.08 -7.17
CA PRO A 89 40.43 1.69 -8.48
C PRO A 89 38.93 1.87 -8.77
N VAL A 90 38.56 3.02 -9.32
CA VAL A 90 37.23 3.33 -9.85
C VAL A 90 37.37 3.50 -11.35
N ALA A 91 36.53 2.81 -12.13
CA ALA A 91 36.52 2.99 -13.57
C ALA A 91 36.04 4.40 -13.92
N ASP A 92 36.86 5.17 -14.65
CA ASP A 92 36.46 6.47 -15.18
C ASP A 92 35.60 6.26 -16.44
N LEU A 93 34.28 6.38 -16.26
CA LEU A 93 33.30 6.29 -17.34
C LEU A 93 33.14 7.64 -18.08
N GLY A 94 33.91 8.67 -17.75
CA GLY A 94 33.84 9.99 -18.37
C GLY A 94 34.06 9.94 -19.88
N ALA A 95 35.05 9.16 -20.35
CA ALA A 95 35.31 8.99 -21.79
C ALA A 95 34.24 8.13 -22.49
N ALA A 96 33.69 7.11 -21.82
CA ALA A 96 32.65 6.24 -22.37
C ALA A 96 31.29 6.96 -22.51
N LEU A 97 30.98 7.91 -21.61
CA LEU A 97 29.78 8.75 -21.67
C LEU A 97 29.90 9.91 -22.68
N GLN A 98 31.13 10.39 -22.95
CA GLN A 98 31.40 11.37 -24.03
C GLN A 98 31.34 10.73 -25.42
N ALA A 99 31.73 9.46 -25.57
CA ALA A 99 31.68 8.74 -26.84
C ALA A 99 30.25 8.44 -27.32
N THR A 100 29.24 8.56 -26.45
CA THR A 100 27.83 8.55 -26.83
C THR A 100 27.31 9.99 -26.90
N ASP A 101 27.73 10.72 -27.93
CA ASP A 101 26.96 11.87 -28.39
C ASP A 101 25.57 11.38 -28.80
N ILE A 102 24.59 11.51 -27.91
CA ILE A 102 23.18 11.18 -28.18
C ILE A 102 22.63 11.99 -29.39
N LYS A 103 23.35 13.04 -29.82
CA LYS A 103 22.99 13.91 -30.95
C LYS A 103 23.24 13.30 -32.34
N THR A 104 24.19 12.38 -32.52
CA THR A 104 24.46 11.79 -33.86
C THR A 104 23.49 10.67 -34.24
N VAL A 105 22.73 10.13 -33.28
CA VAL A 105 21.74 9.06 -33.52
C VAL A 105 20.49 9.57 -34.27
N PHE A 106 20.21 10.88 -34.27
CA PHE A 106 19.01 11.46 -34.90
C PHE A 106 19.24 12.13 -36.26
N ALA A 107 20.47 12.22 -36.76
CA ALA A 107 20.78 13.04 -37.95
C ALA A 107 21.01 12.25 -39.25
N ASN A 108 21.41 10.98 -39.21
CA ASN A 108 21.73 10.22 -40.42
C ASN A 108 20.89 8.95 -40.56
N GLY A 109 19.66 9.14 -41.03
CA GLY A 109 18.89 8.07 -41.66
C GLY A 109 19.55 7.69 -42.99
N LYS A 110 20.16 6.50 -43.04
CA LYS A 110 20.31 5.60 -44.20
C LYS A 110 20.82 4.28 -43.65
N GLY A 111 19.93 3.29 -43.71
CA GLY A 111 19.98 2.10 -42.84
C GLY A 111 20.98 1.03 -43.22
N ASP A 112 21.23 0.15 -42.25
CA ASP A 112 21.06 -1.28 -42.46
C ASP A 112 20.61 -1.96 -41.16
N GLN A 113 19.51 -2.71 -41.30
CA GLN A 113 18.85 -3.64 -40.38
C GLN A 113 18.83 -3.33 -38.87
N ALA A 114 17.70 -2.76 -38.47
CA ALA A 114 17.28 -2.56 -37.10
C ALA A 114 17.23 -3.86 -36.28
N GLN A 115 18.21 -4.07 -35.40
CA GLN A 115 18.00 -4.81 -34.16
C GLN A 115 17.75 -3.81 -33.02
N ALA A 116 16.51 -3.34 -32.98
CA ALA A 116 16.00 -2.45 -31.95
C ALA A 116 15.99 -3.16 -30.59
N PHE A 117 16.98 -2.86 -29.74
CA PHE A 117 16.95 -3.13 -28.30
C PHE A 117 15.85 -2.32 -27.57
N ASN A 118 15.11 -1.48 -28.29
CA ASN A 118 13.96 -0.77 -27.77
C ASN A 118 12.74 -1.04 -28.67
N ARG A 119 12.09 -2.18 -28.45
CA ARG A 119 10.75 -2.41 -29.01
C ARG A 119 9.77 -1.53 -28.24
N GLN A 120 9.57 -0.29 -28.70
CA GLN A 120 8.44 0.52 -28.31
C GLN A 120 7.17 -0.20 -28.81
N ARG A 121 6.52 -0.99 -27.95
CA ARG A 121 5.19 -1.52 -28.28
C ARG A 121 4.16 -0.41 -28.17
N PRO A 122 3.15 -0.41 -29.06
CA PRO A 122 2.05 0.53 -28.96
C PRO A 122 1.34 0.33 -27.62
N PRO A 123 0.80 1.41 -27.02
CA PRO A 123 0.01 1.31 -25.80
C PRO A 123 -1.17 0.37 -26.02
N THR A 124 -1.63 -0.28 -24.94
CA THR A 124 -2.89 -1.03 -25.00
C THR A 124 -4.05 -0.05 -25.23
N SER A 125 -5.24 -0.54 -25.57
CA SER A 125 -6.40 0.33 -25.84
C SER A 125 -6.75 1.28 -24.68
N ALA A 126 -6.27 0.99 -23.47
CA ALA A 126 -6.40 1.84 -22.29
C ALA A 126 -5.31 2.93 -22.14
N GLY A 127 -4.43 3.09 -23.13
CA GLY A 127 -3.43 4.17 -23.18
C GLY A 127 -2.19 3.96 -22.29
N GLY A 128 -2.14 2.87 -21.51
CA GLY A 128 -1.02 2.54 -20.62
C GLY A 128 -0.11 1.43 -21.14
N ARG A 129 1.07 1.28 -20.54
CA ARG A 129 1.96 0.13 -20.74
C ARG A 129 1.53 -1.01 -19.80
N ASN A 130 1.51 -2.24 -20.29
CA ASN A 130 1.21 -3.39 -19.45
C ASN A 130 2.39 -3.66 -18.49
N MET A 131 2.13 -3.64 -17.18
CA MET A 131 3.18 -3.80 -16.15
C MET A 131 3.57 -5.27 -15.91
N GLN A 132 2.86 -6.23 -16.49
CA GLN A 132 3.14 -7.66 -16.34
C GLN A 132 4.05 -8.21 -17.46
N ASP A 133 4.34 -7.42 -18.49
CA ASP A 133 5.21 -7.82 -19.60
C ASP A 133 6.66 -7.37 -19.33
N SER A 134 7.58 -8.33 -19.16
CA SER A 134 9.00 -8.04 -18.90
C SER A 134 9.73 -7.53 -20.15
N SER A 135 10.53 -6.47 -20.00
CA SER A 135 11.38 -5.90 -21.06
C SER A 135 12.79 -6.51 -21.10
N PHE A 136 13.07 -7.56 -20.34
CA PHE A 136 14.38 -8.20 -20.31
C PHE A 136 14.54 -9.20 -21.46
N ALA A 137 15.50 -8.96 -22.36
CA ALA A 137 15.93 -9.90 -23.38
C ALA A 137 17.46 -10.09 -23.30
N LEU A 138 17.90 -11.30 -22.93
CA LEU A 138 19.31 -11.72 -22.92
C LEU A 138 19.73 -12.20 -24.32
N SER A 139 19.63 -11.34 -25.33
CA SER A 139 20.15 -11.64 -26.65
C SER A 139 21.05 -10.50 -27.13
N GLY A 140 22.33 -10.62 -26.77
CA GLY A 140 23.45 -9.83 -27.25
C GLY A 140 24.71 -10.68 -27.08
N SER A 141 25.79 -10.36 -27.79
CA SER A 141 27.06 -11.08 -27.68
C SER A 141 27.54 -11.09 -26.23
N GLN A 142 27.68 -12.27 -25.63
CA GLN A 142 28.11 -12.47 -24.26
C GLN A 142 29.64 -12.63 -24.20
N VAL A 143 30.25 -12.21 -23.08
CA VAL A 143 31.72 -12.18 -22.89
C VAL A 143 32.38 -13.55 -23.03
N ASP A 144 31.60 -14.63 -22.93
CA ASP A 144 31.99 -16.02 -22.95
C ASP A 144 31.54 -16.80 -24.21
N ASP A 145 30.98 -16.13 -25.23
CA ASP A 145 30.49 -16.76 -26.47
C ASP A 145 31.60 -17.48 -27.28
N ALA A 146 32.86 -17.07 -27.10
CA ALA A 146 34.02 -17.70 -27.75
C ALA A 146 34.52 -18.97 -27.04
N LEU A 147 34.01 -19.25 -25.84
CA LEU A 147 34.36 -20.46 -25.09
C LEU A 147 33.41 -21.60 -25.48
N PRO A 148 33.91 -22.84 -25.67
CA PRO A 148 33.05 -23.98 -25.98
C PRO A 148 32.05 -24.20 -24.83
N VAL A 149 30.77 -24.03 -25.12
CA VAL A 149 29.68 -24.17 -24.15
C VAL A 149 29.70 -25.59 -23.59
N ARG A 150 29.88 -25.71 -22.27
CA ARG A 150 29.73 -26.98 -21.55
C ARG A 150 28.29 -27.45 -21.73
N SER A 151 28.04 -28.73 -22.04
CA SER A 151 26.68 -29.25 -22.19
C SER A 151 25.91 -29.10 -20.87
N THR A 152 25.14 -28.02 -20.73
CA THR A 152 24.25 -27.83 -19.60
C THR A 152 22.99 -28.67 -19.82
N ILE A 153 22.62 -29.49 -18.84
CA ILE A 153 21.34 -30.20 -18.85
C ILE A 153 20.23 -29.17 -18.83
N ARG A 154 19.51 -29.03 -19.95
CA ARG A 154 18.29 -28.24 -20.02
C ARG A 154 17.17 -29.09 -19.45
N THR A 155 16.89 -28.91 -18.17
CA THR A 155 15.73 -29.53 -17.52
C THR A 155 14.46 -28.94 -18.15
N GLN A 156 13.92 -29.61 -19.17
CA GLN A 156 12.72 -29.14 -19.86
C GLN A 156 11.46 -29.18 -18.98
N GLN A 157 11.49 -29.89 -17.85
CA GLN A 157 10.38 -29.96 -16.91
C GLN A 157 10.93 -29.95 -15.48
N PRO A 158 10.63 -28.93 -14.65
CA PRO A 158 11.05 -28.94 -13.26
C PRO A 158 10.44 -30.16 -12.53
N PRO A 159 11.09 -30.69 -11.49
CA PRO A 159 10.59 -31.85 -10.75
C PRO A 159 9.23 -31.48 -10.14
N GLY A 160 8.16 -32.00 -10.74
CA GLY A 160 6.78 -31.57 -10.52
C GLY A 160 5.89 -31.61 -11.77
N GLY A 161 6.47 -31.74 -12.97
CA GLY A 161 5.73 -31.88 -14.22
C GLY A 161 5.24 -30.55 -14.81
N ALA A 162 4.88 -30.56 -16.09
CA ALA A 162 4.46 -29.36 -16.82
C ALA A 162 3.12 -28.81 -16.28
N SER A 163 3.09 -27.54 -15.87
CA SER A 163 1.84 -26.84 -15.56
C SER A 163 1.02 -26.70 -16.83
N ARG A 164 -0.05 -27.50 -16.97
CA ARG A 164 -1.09 -27.26 -17.97
C ARG A 164 -1.97 -26.13 -17.47
N SER A 165 -2.15 -25.07 -18.27
CA SER A 165 -3.17 -24.06 -18.00
C SER A 165 -4.55 -24.70 -18.15
N LEU A 166 -5.22 -24.92 -17.02
CA LEU A 166 -6.66 -25.05 -17.01
C LEU A 166 -7.21 -23.65 -16.71
N TRP A 167 -7.84 -23.08 -17.74
CA TRP A 167 -8.46 -21.75 -17.80
C TRP A 167 -7.51 -20.57 -17.98
#